data_AF-A0AAE0DY87-F1
#
_entry.id   AF-A0AAE0DY87-F1
#
_cell.length_a   1.000
_cell.length_b   1.000
_cell.length_c   1.000
_cell.angle_alpha   90.00
_cell.angle_beta   90.00
_cell.angle_gamma   90.00
#
_symmetry.space_group_name_H-M   'P 1'
#
loop_
_entity.id
_entity.type
_entity.pdbx_description
1 polymer ?
#
loop_
_entity_poly.entity_id
_entity_poly.type
_entity_poly.pdbx_seq_one_letter_code
_entity_poly.pdbx_strand_id
1 'polypeptide(L)'
;MSLSLVGKVMTNKLVNGGTFIGVMKKVWQVAKGVEIDPVKRNLFRIQFKCEEDRHRVMTGGHWTFDSAIIVLEKPLGKGIIENMSFCHSDF
;
A
#
# COMPACT_ATOMS: atom_id res chain seq x y z
N MET A 1 9.42 7.12 -14.50
CA MET A 1 8.65 7.38 -13.28
C MET A 1 8.13 6.04 -12.77
N SER A 2 8.42 5.67 -11.51
CA SER A 2 8.01 4.35 -11.00
C SER A 2 6.57 4.40 -10.49
N LEU A 3 5.67 3.65 -11.13
CA LEU A 3 4.25 3.50 -10.78
C LEU A 3 3.99 2.60 -9.54
N SER A 4 5.04 2.30 -8.79
CA SER A 4 4.99 1.39 -7.64
C SER A 4 4.82 2.17 -6.33
N LEU A 5 4.06 1.60 -5.40
CA LEU A 5 3.95 1.98 -3.99
C LEU A 5 4.10 0.72 -3.12
N VAL A 6 4.41 0.93 -1.86
CA VAL A 6 4.39 -0.11 -0.83
C VAL A 6 3.41 0.30 0.24
N GLY A 7 2.48 -0.59 0.58
CA GLY A 7 1.52 -0.42 1.65
C GLY A 7 1.84 -1.32 2.83
N LYS A 8 2.04 -0.74 4.01
CA LYS A 8 2.20 -1.48 5.26
C LYS A 8 1.01 -1.23 6.17
N VAL A 9 0.37 -2.31 6.62
CA VAL A 9 -0.70 -2.24 7.62
C VAL A 9 -0.06 -2.24 9.00
N MET A 10 -0.28 -1.18 9.77
CA MET A 10 0.27 -0.98 11.11
C MET A 10 -0.57 -1.75 12.14
N THR A 11 -0.52 -3.08 12.07
CA THR A 11 -1.20 -3.98 13.00
C THR A 11 -0.31 -5.15 13.39
N ASN A 12 -0.52 -5.68 14.60
CA ASN A 12 0.17 -6.87 15.08
C ASN A 12 -0.50 -8.17 14.57
N LYS A 13 -1.75 -8.07 14.07
CA LYS A 13 -2.50 -9.21 13.51
C LYS A 13 -2.05 -9.49 12.09
N LEU A 14 -2.04 -10.75 11.66
CA LEU A 14 -1.78 -11.10 10.27
C LEU A 14 -3.02 -10.75 9.43
N VAL A 15 -2.88 -9.79 8.52
CA VAL A 15 -3.96 -9.44 7.59
C VAL A 15 -4.05 -10.48 6.48
N ASN A 16 -5.28 -10.92 6.18
CA ASN A 16 -5.52 -11.74 5.01
C ASN A 16 -5.31 -10.91 3.74
N GLY A 17 -4.21 -11.18 3.03
CA GLY A 17 -3.85 -10.46 1.82
C GLY A 17 -4.93 -10.50 0.76
N GLY A 18 -5.64 -11.62 0.58
CA GLY A 18 -6.74 -11.71 -0.38
C GLY A 18 -7.88 -10.73 -0.06
N THR A 19 -8.28 -10.67 1.20
CA THR A 19 -9.31 -9.72 1.66
C THR A 19 -8.82 -8.29 1.55
N PHE A 20 -7.59 -8.01 1.96
CA PHE A 20 -6.97 -6.68 1.82
C PHE A 20 -6.98 -6.18 0.38
N ILE A 21 -6.53 -7.01 -0.56
CA ILE A 21 -6.49 -6.69 -1.98
C ILE A 21 -7.90 -6.39 -2.51
N GLY A 22 -8.88 -7.23 -2.16
CA GLY A 22 -10.27 -7.05 -2.58
C GLY A 22 -10.89 -5.76 -2.06
N VAL A 23 -10.67 -5.44 -0.78
CA VAL A 23 -11.17 -4.20 -0.15
C VAL A 23 -10.47 -2.99 -0.73
N MET A 24 -9.14 -2.98 -0.80
CA MET A 24 -8.38 -1.84 -1.33
C MET A 24 -8.71 -1.55 -2.79
N LYS A 25 -8.87 -2.58 -3.63
CA LYS A 25 -9.31 -2.40 -5.03
C LYS A 25 -10.67 -1.72 -5.12
N LYS A 26 -11.61 -2.06 -4.25
CA LYS A 26 -12.93 -1.42 -4.18
C LYS A 26 -12.85 0.01 -3.65
N VAL A 27 -12.01 0.26 -2.65
CA VAL A 27 -11.86 1.57 -1.99
C VAL A 27 -11.13 2.56 -2.90
N TRP A 28 -10.04 2.15 -3.54
CA TRP A 28 -9.23 3.02 -4.40
C TRP A 28 -9.87 3.32 -5.76
N GLN A 29 -10.81 2.47 -6.21
CA GLN A 29 -11.54 2.62 -7.47
C GLN A 29 -10.63 3.00 -8.65
N VAL A 30 -9.49 2.31 -8.78
CA VAL A 30 -8.49 2.60 -9.80
C VAL A 30 -9.05 2.34 -11.20
N ALA A 31 -8.96 3.33 -12.08
CA ALA A 31 -9.62 3.28 -13.38
C ALA A 31 -8.93 2.28 -14.33
N LYS A 32 -7.60 2.23 -14.33
CA LYS A 32 -6.83 1.29 -15.18
C LYS A 32 -6.43 0.00 -14.49
N GLY A 33 -6.83 -0.17 -13.23
CA GLY A 33 -6.47 -1.33 -12.42
C GLY A 33 -5.15 -1.18 -11.67
N VAL A 34 -5.02 -2.00 -10.63
CA VAL A 34 -3.87 -2.05 -9.73
C VAL A 34 -3.56 -3.51 -9.43
N GLU A 35 -2.28 -3.84 -9.44
CA GLU A 35 -1.78 -5.14 -9.01
C GLU A 35 -1.25 -4.99 -7.58
N ILE A 36 -1.75 -5.82 -6.67
CA ILE A 36 -1.37 -5.76 -5.26
C ILE A 36 -0.89 -7.15 -4.87
N ASP A 37 0.37 -7.23 -4.46
CA ASP A 37 1.04 -8.47 -4.10
C ASP A 37 1.48 -8.45 -2.63
N PRO A 38 1.18 -9.49 -1.84
CA PRO A 38 1.73 -9.61 -0.50
C PRO A 38 3.23 -9.87 -0.59
N VAL A 39 4.04 -9.02 0.05
CA VAL A 39 5.50 -9.17 0.11
C VAL A 39 5.91 -9.85 1.42
N LYS A 40 5.38 -9.36 2.54
CA LYS A 40 5.64 -9.88 3.90
C LYS A 40 4.39 -9.77 4.76
N ARG A 41 4.50 -10.18 6.03
CA ARG A 41 3.47 -9.96 7.05
C ARG A 41 3.06 -8.49 7.06
N ASN A 42 1.81 -8.22 6.68
CA ASN A 42 1.20 -6.90 6.63
C ASN A 42 1.89 -5.92 5.67
N LEU A 43 2.69 -6.39 4.73
CA LEU A 43 3.40 -5.59 3.75
C LEU A 43 2.98 -6.00 2.34
N PHE A 44 2.51 -5.03 1.58
CA PHE A 44 1.92 -5.22 0.26
C PHE A 44 2.62 -4.32 -0.75
N ARG A 45 3.01 -4.88 -1.89
CA ARG A 45 3.49 -4.13 -3.04
C ARG A 45 2.28 -3.76 -3.88
N ILE A 46 2.19 -2.50 -4.27
CA ILE A 46 1.06 -1.97 -5.03
C ILE A 46 1.63 -1.38 -6.32
N GLN A 47 1.22 -1.94 -7.45
CA GLN A 47 1.69 -1.56 -8.77
C GLN A 47 0.52 -0.96 -9.54
N PHE A 48 0.60 0.35 -9.79
CA PHE A 48 -0.43 1.06 -10.55
C PHE A 48 -0.15 0.97 -12.04
N LYS A 49 -1.22 0.99 -12.84
CA LYS A 49 -1.10 1.13 -14.31
C LYS A 49 -1.15 2.59 -14.77
N CYS A 50 -1.53 3.50 -13.89
CA CYS A 50 -1.64 4.94 -14.15
C CYS A 50 -1.07 5.78 -13.01
N GLU A 51 -0.37 6.88 -13.35
CA GLU A 51 0.18 7.81 -12.37
C GLU A 51 -0.92 8.62 -11.67
N GLU A 52 -2.02 8.91 -12.37
CA GLU A 52 -3.17 9.61 -11.81
C GLU A 52 -3.84 8.77 -10.71
N ASP A 53 -4.09 7.49 -10.98
CA ASP A 53 -4.59 6.52 -9.98
C ASP A 53 -3.67 6.46 -8.76
N ARG A 54 -2.35 6.36 -9.00
CA ARG A 54 -1.34 6.36 -7.92
C ARG A 54 -1.39 7.66 -7.12
N HIS A 55 -1.43 8.81 -7.80
CA HIS A 55 -1.45 10.11 -7.16
C HIS A 55 -2.71 10.23 -6.30
N ARG A 56 -3.89 9.91 -6.84
CA ARG A 56 -5.17 9.96 -6.14
C ARG A 56 -5.19 9.06 -4.90
N VAL A 57 -4.62 7.86 -4.99
CA VAL A 57 -4.48 6.98 -3.82
C VAL A 57 -3.52 7.56 -2.80
N MET A 58 -2.42 8.19 -3.23
CA MET A 58 -1.43 8.77 -2.33
C MET A 58 -1.90 10.07 -1.67
N THR A 59 -2.67 10.92 -2.36
CA THR A 59 -3.28 12.14 -1.81
C THR A 59 -4.63 11.91 -1.13
N GLY A 60 -5.21 10.72 -1.27
CA GLY A 60 -6.49 10.34 -0.66
C GLY A 60 -6.50 10.28 0.88
N GLY A 61 -5.34 10.45 1.54
CA GLY A 61 -5.22 10.52 3.00
C GLY A 61 -4.84 9.18 3.66
N HIS A 62 -5.13 9.07 4.96
CA HIS A 62 -4.82 7.87 5.75
C HIS A 62 -5.80 6.75 5.40
N TRP A 63 -5.32 5.72 4.70
CA TRP A 63 -6.14 4.53 4.45
C TRP A 63 -6.21 3.67 5.70
N THR A 64 -7.37 3.10 5.97
CA THR A 64 -7.57 2.18 7.10
C THR A 64 -8.11 0.85 6.64
N PHE A 65 -7.64 -0.23 7.26
CA PHE A 65 -8.15 -1.58 7.06
C PHE A 65 -8.28 -2.27 8.41
N ASP A 66 -9.48 -2.77 8.71
CA ASP A 66 -9.77 -3.49 9.97
C ASP A 66 -9.32 -2.70 11.21
N SER A 67 -9.69 -1.42 11.27
CA SER A 67 -9.29 -0.47 12.33
C SER A 67 -7.78 -0.23 12.48
N ALA A 68 -6.96 -0.67 11.53
CA ALA A 68 -5.53 -0.39 11.46
C ALA A 68 -5.21 0.60 10.34
N ILE A 69 -4.26 1.50 10.58
CA ILE A 69 -3.78 2.46 9.58
C ILE A 69 -2.88 1.74 8.58
N ILE A 70 -3.02 2.11 7.31
CA ILE A 70 -2.16 1.67 6.22
C ILE A 70 -1.28 2.84 5.82
N VAL A 71 0.03 2.61 5.92
CA VAL A 71 1.04 3.55 5.47
C VAL A 71 1.41 3.19 4.03
N LEU A 72 1.16 4.13 3.11
CA LEU A 72 1.57 4.01 1.71
C LEU A 72 2.81 4.86 1.47
N GLU A 73 3.89 4.24 0.98
CA GLU A 73 5.14 4.94 0.70
C GLU A 73 5.68 4.59 -0.69
N LYS A 74 6.40 5.55 -1.30
CA LYS A 74 7.08 5.33 -2.57
C LYS A 74 8.33 4.48 -2.32
N PRO A 75 8.53 3.34 -3.00
CA PRO A 75 9.76 2.57 -2.84
C PRO A 75 10.97 3.43 -3.22
N LEU A 76 11.89 3.62 -2.27
CA LEU A 76 13.05 4.53 -2.37
C LEU A 76 14.14 4.03 -3.34
N GLY A 77 13.96 2.88 -4.00
CA GLY A 77 14.90 2.38 -5.00
C GLY A 77 14.55 1.00 -5.52
N LYS A 78 15.14 0.64 -6.67
CA LYS A 78 14.88 -0.59 -7.46
C LYS A 78 15.19 -1.91 -6.72
N GLY A 79 15.71 -1.88 -5.50
CA GLY A 79 16.30 -3.06 -4.87
C GLY A 79 15.68 -3.55 -3.56
N ILE A 80 14.98 -2.72 -2.76
CA ILE A 80 14.76 -3.13 -1.37
C ILE A 80 13.44 -2.63 -0.78
N ILE A 81 12.35 -3.32 -1.12
CA ILE A 81 11.07 -3.21 -0.36
C ILE A 81 11.27 -3.77 1.06
N GLU A 82 12.22 -4.68 1.22
CA GLU A 82 12.48 -5.40 2.47
C GLU A 82 13.22 -4.60 3.55
N ASN A 83 13.85 -3.46 3.22
CA ASN A 83 14.60 -2.59 4.14
C ASN A 83 13.97 -1.20 4.29
N MET A 84 12.74 -0.98 3.81
CA MET A 84 12.05 0.28 4.08
C MET A 84 11.67 0.34 5.56
N SER A 85 12.40 1.20 6.28
CA SER A 85 12.13 1.58 7.67
C SER A 85 10.82 2.36 7.71
N PHE A 86 9.70 1.66 7.89
CA PHE A 86 8.43 2.32 8.22
C PHE A 86 8.56 2.88 9.64
N CYS A 87 9.10 4.09 9.77
CA CYS A 87 9.25 4.77 11.05
C CYS A 87 7.86 5.21 11.53
N HIS A 88 7.46 4.65 12.67
CA HIS A 88 6.38 5.22 13.48
C HIS A 88 6.84 6.62 13.91
N SER A 89 6.10 7.66 13.52
CA SER A 89 6.35 9.00 14.06
C SER A 89 5.54 9.10 15.35
N ASP A 90 6.25 9.07 16.47
CA ASP A 90 5.72 9.44 17.77
C ASP A 90 5.33 10.92 17.74
N PHE A 91 4.05 11.19 17.95
CA PHE A 91 3.52 12.53 18.24
C PHE A 91 3.37 12.69 19.75
#